data_AF-A0A3N5XTH0-F1
#
_entry.id   AF-A0A3N5XTH0-F1
#
_cell.length_a   1.000
_cell.length_b   1.000
_cell.length_c   1.000
_cell.angle_alpha   90.00
_cell.angle_beta   90.00
_cell.angle_gamma   90.00
#
_symmetry.space_group_name_H-M   'P 1'
#
loop_
_entity.id
_entity.type
_entity.pdbx_description
1 polymer ?
#
loop_
_entity_poly.entity_id
_entity_poly.type
_entity_poly.pdbx_seq_one_letter_code
_entity_poly.pdbx_strand_id
1 'polypeptide(L)'
;MANSTVLAQALVFSLLNLAQSSSLFADQCRPAGEDSGRQGEDPSDLQERQPTVNRQSDRRAGVFTDRLNAKQMKIWRAMERIVLAKDSLGRLLYPELNSVYRWAMTSSIPIHIEMAREQNRWAYTAGECLFDKQPDSLSNSLTEITVRLYLTAVDQAPGRRIPGEQGFLPFEGLKGEKRYCETLAHELFHARQAISHPKFLEMAAVQESLNQELLQLVPLLQRDKESARKEMMTIRDRLNLLSDMMEGPAIAFEQQVWKELQARR
;
A
#
# COMPACT_ATOMS: atom_id res chain seq x y z
N MET A 1 -7.35 -31.01 24.52
CA MET A 1 -8.06 -29.72 24.56
C MET A 1 -7.08 -28.60 24.22
N ALA A 2 -6.68 -28.53 22.95
CA ALA A 2 -5.82 -27.50 22.38
C ALA A 2 -6.16 -27.41 20.88
N ASN A 3 -6.01 -26.22 20.28
CA ASN A 3 -6.16 -25.89 18.84
C ASN A 3 -7.47 -25.19 18.40
N SER A 4 -8.03 -24.26 19.18
CA SER A 4 -9.09 -23.35 18.68
C SER A 4 -8.67 -21.88 18.56
N THR A 5 -7.47 -21.50 19.02
CA THR A 5 -7.00 -20.10 19.08
C THR A 5 -6.20 -19.68 17.84
N VAL A 6 -5.56 -20.61 17.14
CA VAL A 6 -4.71 -20.33 15.96
C VAL A 6 -5.54 -20.12 14.67
N LEU A 7 -6.74 -20.71 14.58
CA LEU A 7 -7.66 -20.52 13.46
C LEU A 7 -8.36 -19.16 13.46
N ALA A 8 -8.46 -18.49 14.61
CA ALA A 8 -9.11 -17.19 14.73
C ALA A 8 -8.21 -16.03 14.26
N GLN A 9 -6.88 -16.17 14.34
CA GLN A 9 -5.94 -15.14 13.87
C GLN A 9 -5.68 -15.22 12.35
N ALA A 10 -5.74 -16.42 11.76
CA ALA A 10 -5.61 -16.61 10.31
C ALA A 10 -6.80 -16.01 9.53
N LEU A 11 -8.01 -16.07 10.07
CA LEU A 11 -9.20 -15.49 9.45
C LEU A 11 -9.19 -13.95 9.48
N VAL A 12 -8.59 -13.33 10.49
CA VAL A 12 -8.50 -11.86 10.59
C VAL A 12 -7.51 -11.28 9.58
N PHE A 13 -6.39 -11.96 9.34
CA PHE A 13 -5.41 -11.54 8.33
C PHE A 13 -5.90 -11.76 6.89
N SER A 14 -6.65 -12.83 6.61
CA SER A 14 -7.29 -13.00 5.30
C SER A 14 -8.44 -12.02 5.06
N LEU A 15 -9.13 -11.55 6.11
CA LEU A 15 -10.29 -10.67 5.96
C LEU A 15 -9.96 -9.18 5.88
N LEU A 16 -8.82 -8.74 6.42
CA LEU A 16 -8.29 -7.40 6.19
C LEU A 16 -7.65 -7.26 4.80
N ASN A 17 -7.10 -8.33 4.24
CA ASN A 17 -6.54 -8.34 2.89
C ASN A 17 -7.57 -8.64 1.78
N LEU A 18 -8.81 -9.05 2.09
CA LEU A 18 -9.80 -9.35 1.05
C LEU A 18 -10.33 -8.09 0.32
N ALA A 19 -10.09 -6.90 0.86
CA ALA A 19 -10.33 -5.62 0.19
C ALA A 19 -9.13 -5.11 -0.62
N GLN A 20 -7.98 -5.82 -0.60
CA GLN A 20 -6.74 -5.45 -1.30
C GLN A 20 -6.10 -6.63 -2.04
N SER A 21 -6.83 -7.72 -2.26
CA SER A 21 -6.31 -8.89 -2.96
C SER A 21 -7.41 -9.54 -3.79
N SER A 22 -7.66 -8.95 -4.96
CA SER A 22 -8.16 -9.74 -6.08
C SER A 22 -7.04 -10.68 -6.52
N SER A 23 -7.22 -11.97 -6.19
CA SER A 23 -6.44 -13.15 -6.60
C SER A 23 -5.37 -13.67 -5.62
N LEU A 24 -5.71 -14.85 -5.07
CA LEU A 24 -4.88 -16.05 -4.93
C LEU A 24 -4.18 -16.41 -3.59
N PHE A 25 -4.64 -17.58 -3.11
CA PHE A 25 -4.00 -18.63 -2.31
C PHE A 25 -3.96 -18.57 -0.77
N ALA A 26 -4.75 -19.49 -0.20
CA ALA A 26 -4.40 -20.31 0.95
C ALA A 26 -3.78 -21.63 0.44
N ASP A 27 -2.56 -21.96 0.89
CA ASP A 27 -2.12 -23.29 1.38
C ASP A 27 -0.58 -23.37 1.39
N GLN A 28 0.01 -23.46 2.59
CA GLN A 28 1.07 -24.40 2.98
C GLN A 28 1.65 -24.03 4.35
N CYS A 29 1.36 -24.86 5.35
CA CYS A 29 1.91 -24.81 6.69
C CYS A 29 3.35 -25.35 6.76
N ARG A 30 4.22 -24.69 7.53
CA ARG A 30 5.19 -25.31 8.44
C ARG A 30 5.71 -24.28 9.47
N PRO A 31 5.55 -24.49 10.79
CA PRO A 31 6.17 -23.62 11.78
C PRO A 31 7.61 -24.07 12.06
N ALA A 32 8.52 -23.12 12.18
CA ALA A 32 9.87 -23.34 12.68
C ALA A 32 10.10 -22.50 13.95
N GLY A 33 10.38 -23.22 15.04
CA GLY A 33 11.35 -22.86 16.09
C GLY A 33 11.13 -21.57 16.87
N GLU A 34 10.57 -21.71 18.06
CA GLU A 34 10.79 -20.78 19.18
C GLU A 34 12.27 -20.81 19.60
N ASP A 35 12.88 -19.64 19.80
CA ASP A 35 14.04 -19.50 20.67
C ASP A 35 13.91 -18.21 21.50
N SER A 36 14.28 -18.35 22.77
CA SER A 36 13.93 -17.48 23.88
C SER A 36 15.19 -17.02 24.62
N GLY A 37 15.33 -15.71 24.87
CA GLY A 37 16.35 -15.16 25.77
C GLY A 37 16.16 -13.65 25.97
N ARG A 38 15.59 -13.23 27.12
CA ARG A 38 16.23 -12.55 28.29
C ARG A 38 16.64 -11.09 28.06
N GLN A 39 16.00 -10.16 28.79
CA GLN A 39 16.54 -9.35 29.93
C GLN A 39 17.68 -8.42 29.48
N GLY A 40 17.68 -7.10 29.63
CA GLY A 40 16.94 -6.14 30.45
C GLY A 40 17.98 -5.07 30.82
N GLU A 41 17.67 -3.78 30.73
CA GLU A 41 18.46 -2.71 31.39
C GLU A 41 17.69 -1.38 31.42
N ASP A 42 17.84 -0.73 32.58
CA ASP A 42 17.12 0.42 33.12
C ASP A 42 17.76 1.78 32.68
N PRO A 43 17.12 2.93 32.94
CA PRO A 43 17.33 4.18 32.25
C PRO A 43 18.22 5.13 33.04
N SER A 44 19.05 5.88 32.33
CA SER A 44 19.45 7.25 32.68
C SER A 44 20.31 7.80 31.55
N ASP A 45 19.82 8.80 30.83
CA ASP A 45 20.68 9.92 30.46
C ASP A 45 19.87 11.16 30.09
N LEU A 46 20.05 12.18 30.93
CA LEU A 46 19.58 13.53 30.77
C LEU A 46 20.44 14.22 29.70
N GLN A 47 19.93 14.31 28.47
CA GLN A 47 20.48 15.19 27.45
C GLN A 47 19.55 16.39 27.20
N GLU A 48 19.94 17.48 27.86
CA GLU A 48 20.11 18.82 27.30
C GLU A 48 19.22 19.18 26.09
N ARG A 49 18.12 19.89 26.39
CA ARG A 49 17.23 20.52 25.39
C ARG A 49 17.98 21.63 24.65
N GLN A 50 18.46 21.32 23.45
CA GLN A 50 18.85 22.33 22.48
C GLN A 50 17.59 23.01 21.88
N PRO A 51 17.68 24.31 21.54
CA PRO A 51 16.56 25.09 21.07
C PRO A 51 15.98 24.50 19.77
N THR A 52 14.67 24.27 19.77
CA THR A 52 13.88 23.89 18.60
C THR A 52 13.96 25.00 17.56
N VAL A 53 14.96 24.93 16.69
CA VAL A 53 15.01 25.71 15.46
C VAL A 53 13.76 25.36 14.68
N ASN A 54 12.87 26.34 14.57
CA ASN A 54 11.64 26.29 13.80
C ASN A 54 12.01 26.01 12.33
N ARG A 55 12.17 24.73 11.98
CA ARG A 55 12.30 24.24 10.59
C ARG A 55 10.94 24.33 9.92
N GLN A 56 10.45 25.55 9.73
CA GLN A 56 9.66 25.87 8.55
C GLN A 56 10.63 25.99 7.38
N SER A 57 11.40 24.92 7.13
CA SER A 57 12.16 24.76 5.89
C SER A 57 11.15 24.84 4.76
N ASP A 58 11.43 25.68 3.76
CA ASP A 58 10.78 25.72 2.46
C ASP A 58 10.21 24.33 2.14
N ARG A 59 8.89 24.17 2.34
CA ARG A 59 8.19 22.92 2.04
C ARG A 59 8.18 22.81 0.53
N ARG A 60 9.31 22.35 -0.02
CA ARG A 60 9.39 21.97 -1.42
C ARG A 60 8.26 20.96 -1.63
N ALA A 61 7.44 21.24 -2.62
CA ALA A 61 6.34 20.38 -2.98
C ALA A 61 6.86 19.34 -3.99
N GLY A 62 6.17 18.19 -4.11
CA GLY A 62 6.54 17.13 -5.05
C GLY A 62 7.07 15.85 -4.39
N VAL A 63 7.81 15.05 -5.16
CA VAL A 63 8.29 13.73 -4.75
C VAL A 63 9.65 13.80 -4.05
N PHE A 64 9.75 13.14 -2.90
CA PHE A 64 10.95 13.02 -2.07
C PHE A 64 11.42 11.58 -2.01
N THR A 65 12.71 11.38 -2.26
CA THR A 65 13.37 10.07 -2.20
C THR A 65 14.46 10.02 -1.12
N ASP A 66 14.34 10.88 -0.12
CA ASP A 66 15.25 11.03 1.00
C ASP A 66 15.27 9.81 1.93
N ARG A 67 14.19 9.02 1.93
CA ARG A 67 14.05 7.77 2.68
C ARG A 67 14.64 6.54 1.96
N LEU A 68 15.25 6.71 0.78
CA LEU A 68 15.83 5.61 0.01
C LEU A 68 17.35 5.48 0.24
N ASN A 69 17.82 4.28 0.56
CA ASN A 69 19.25 3.97 0.59
C ASN A 69 19.86 3.85 -0.82
N ALA A 70 21.18 3.76 -0.92
CA ALA A 70 21.90 3.73 -2.21
C ALA A 70 21.45 2.59 -3.16
N LYS A 71 21.05 1.43 -2.65
CA LYS A 71 20.53 0.33 -3.47
C LYS A 71 19.15 0.67 -4.02
N GLN A 72 18.25 1.15 -3.16
CA GLN A 72 16.90 1.58 -3.53
C GLN A 72 16.92 2.75 -4.50
N MET A 73 17.87 3.69 -4.33
CA MET A 73 18.07 4.81 -5.25
C MET A 73 18.39 4.33 -6.66
N LYS A 74 19.19 3.27 -6.83
CA LYS A 74 19.47 2.69 -8.16
C LYS A 74 18.20 2.16 -8.81
N ILE A 75 17.34 1.49 -8.05
CA ILE A 75 16.04 0.98 -8.51
C ILE A 75 15.14 2.16 -8.90
N TRP A 76 15.05 3.18 -8.05
CA TRP A 76 14.30 4.40 -8.34
C TRP A 76 14.74 5.07 -9.65
N ARG A 77 16.06 5.24 -9.86
CA ARG A 77 16.59 5.79 -11.12
C ARG A 77 16.28 4.92 -12.34
N ALA A 78 16.19 3.60 -12.16
CA ALA A 78 15.76 2.71 -13.23
C ALA A 78 14.26 2.88 -13.55
N MET A 79 13.41 3.02 -12.54
CA MET A 79 11.99 3.34 -12.71
C MET A 79 11.79 4.70 -13.39
N GLU A 80 12.49 5.75 -12.96
CA GLU A 80 12.43 7.08 -13.61
C GLU A 80 12.80 7.02 -15.09
N ARG A 81 13.84 6.24 -15.45
CA ARG A 81 14.22 6.03 -16.86
C ARG A 81 13.10 5.38 -17.66
N ILE A 82 12.34 4.45 -17.07
CA ILE A 82 11.16 3.84 -17.72
C ILE A 82 10.09 4.91 -17.90
N VAL A 83 9.69 5.59 -16.82
CA VAL A 83 8.61 6.60 -16.81
C VAL A 83 8.88 7.76 -17.78
N LEU A 84 10.14 8.15 -17.95
CA LEU A 84 10.57 9.25 -18.83
C LEU A 84 10.99 8.78 -20.24
N ALA A 85 10.90 7.49 -20.53
CA ALA A 85 11.38 6.94 -21.79
C ALA A 85 10.61 7.54 -22.99
N LYS A 86 11.34 7.83 -24.06
CA LYS A 86 10.81 8.38 -25.31
C LYS A 86 11.23 7.54 -26.51
N ASP A 87 10.42 7.54 -27.56
CA ASP A 87 10.79 6.96 -28.85
C ASP A 87 11.75 7.88 -29.64
N SER A 88 12.17 7.43 -30.83
CA SER A 88 13.03 8.20 -31.72
C SER A 88 12.43 9.52 -32.20
N LEU A 89 11.10 9.68 -32.09
CA LEU A 89 10.38 10.91 -32.42
C LEU A 89 10.18 11.81 -31.18
N GLY A 90 10.76 11.46 -30.03
CA GLY A 90 10.66 12.20 -28.78
C GLY A 90 9.31 12.05 -28.06
N ARG A 91 8.44 11.14 -28.50
CA ARG A 91 7.14 10.87 -27.87
C ARG A 91 7.32 9.94 -26.69
N LEU A 92 6.56 10.17 -25.61
CA LEU A 92 6.60 9.32 -24.42
C LEU A 92 6.18 7.89 -24.77
N LEU A 93 6.95 6.91 -24.27
CA LEU A 93 6.63 5.49 -24.46
C LEU A 93 5.44 5.04 -23.60
N TYR A 94 5.31 5.62 -22.41
CA TYR A 94 4.30 5.29 -21.39
C TYR A 94 3.60 6.58 -20.92
N PRO A 95 2.70 7.16 -21.74
CA PRO A 95 2.11 8.46 -21.46
C PRO A 95 1.26 8.51 -20.17
N GLU A 96 0.46 7.48 -19.85
CA GLU A 96 -0.33 7.45 -18.62
C GLU A 96 0.57 7.34 -17.39
N LEU A 97 1.57 6.45 -17.42
CA LEU A 97 2.56 6.35 -16.35
C LEU A 97 3.32 7.68 -16.14
N ASN A 98 3.69 8.35 -17.24
CA ASN A 98 4.33 9.67 -17.16
C ASN A 98 3.39 10.73 -16.58
N SER A 99 2.10 10.69 -16.94
CA SER A 99 1.08 11.64 -16.49
C SER A 99 0.95 11.64 -14.97
N VAL A 100 0.78 10.47 -14.34
CA VAL A 100 0.66 10.38 -12.88
C VAL A 100 1.97 10.74 -12.18
N TYR A 101 3.10 10.36 -12.75
CA TYR A 101 4.42 10.71 -12.21
C TYR A 101 4.66 12.22 -12.25
N ARG A 102 4.38 12.89 -13.38
CA ARG A 102 4.52 14.34 -13.50
C ARG A 102 3.58 15.08 -12.56
N TRP A 103 2.34 14.61 -12.42
CA TRP A 103 1.42 15.14 -11.42
C TRP A 103 2.05 15.09 -10.02
N ALA A 104 2.58 13.92 -9.62
CA ALA A 104 3.20 13.74 -8.31
C ALA A 104 4.39 14.68 -8.10
N MET A 105 5.24 14.87 -9.12
CA MET A 105 6.37 15.81 -9.08
C MET A 105 5.95 17.27 -8.90
N THR A 106 4.73 17.63 -9.32
CA THR A 106 4.17 18.98 -9.22
C THR A 106 3.13 19.13 -8.10
N SER A 107 2.92 18.07 -7.30
CA SER A 107 1.98 18.08 -6.18
C SER A 107 2.33 19.18 -5.18
N SER A 108 1.33 19.89 -4.66
CA SER A 108 1.49 20.86 -3.56
C SER A 108 1.73 20.20 -2.21
N ILE A 109 1.43 18.91 -2.09
CA ILE A 109 1.66 18.08 -0.90
C ILE A 109 2.94 17.26 -1.10
N PRO A 110 3.88 17.23 -0.14
CA PRO A 110 5.04 16.35 -0.17
C PRO A 110 4.63 14.87 -0.30
N ILE A 111 5.25 14.16 -1.23
CA ILE A 111 5.07 12.71 -1.43
C ILE A 111 6.41 12.01 -1.19
N HIS A 112 6.55 11.30 -0.08
CA HIS A 112 7.75 10.52 0.23
C HIS A 112 7.67 9.13 -0.40
N ILE A 113 8.77 8.67 -1.00
CA ILE A 113 8.90 7.32 -1.55
C ILE A 113 9.70 6.47 -0.58
N GLU A 114 9.14 5.32 -0.21
CA GLU A 114 9.79 4.29 0.57
C GLU A 114 9.84 2.97 -0.20
N MET A 115 10.91 2.21 0.00
CA MET A 115 11.03 0.84 -0.51
C MET A 115 11.29 -0.08 0.68
N ALA A 116 10.25 -0.47 1.40
CA ALA A 116 10.40 -1.25 2.62
C ALA A 116 11.03 -2.61 2.35
N ARG A 117 11.94 -3.03 3.23
CA ARG A 117 12.39 -4.43 3.30
C ARG A 117 11.40 -5.18 4.19
N GLU A 118 11.09 -6.42 3.83
CA GLU A 118 10.25 -7.30 4.65
C GLU A 118 10.88 -7.43 6.04
N GLN A 119 10.20 -6.88 7.05
CA GLN A 119 10.50 -7.11 8.46
C GLN A 119 9.59 -8.23 8.93
N ASN A 120 9.97 -9.49 8.66
CA ASN A 120 9.36 -10.72 9.21
C ASN A 120 7.84 -10.90 9.04
N ARG A 121 7.18 -10.05 8.26
CA ARG A 121 5.77 -10.14 7.89
C ARG A 121 5.70 -10.27 6.38
N TRP A 122 4.99 -11.29 5.94
CA TRP A 122 4.66 -11.46 4.52
C TRP A 122 3.64 -10.37 4.20
N ALA A 123 4.12 -9.26 3.65
CA ALA A 123 3.24 -8.28 3.06
C ALA A 123 2.66 -8.96 1.80
N TYR A 124 1.39 -9.36 1.88
CA TYR A 124 0.64 -9.78 0.69
C TYR A 124 0.32 -8.58 -0.22
N THR A 125 0.70 -7.36 0.20
CA THR A 125 0.52 -6.10 -0.51
C THR A 125 1.80 -5.71 -1.25
N ALA A 126 1.65 -5.33 -2.52
CA ALA A 126 2.75 -4.87 -3.38
C ALA A 126 3.19 -3.43 -3.07
N GLY A 127 2.25 -2.61 -2.59
CA GLY A 127 2.45 -1.23 -2.18
C GLY A 127 1.39 -0.79 -1.17
N GLU A 128 1.60 0.40 -0.61
CA GLU A 128 0.60 1.11 0.18
C GLU A 128 0.81 2.63 0.06
N CYS A 129 -0.29 3.37 0.19
CA CYS A 129 -0.34 4.83 0.21
C CYS A 129 -0.83 5.31 1.58
N LEU A 130 0.07 5.91 2.35
CA LEU A 130 -0.18 6.36 3.71
C LEU A 130 -0.42 7.88 3.75
N PHE A 131 -1.38 8.30 4.55
CA PHE A 131 -1.83 9.69 4.64
C PHE A 131 -1.55 10.26 6.03
N ASP A 132 -0.62 11.19 6.12
CA ASP A 132 -0.38 11.92 7.36
C ASP A 132 -1.25 13.18 7.39
N LYS A 133 -1.99 13.30 8.49
CA LYS A 133 -2.96 14.37 8.72
C LYS A 133 -2.48 15.27 9.86
N GLN A 134 -2.83 16.54 9.80
CA GLN A 134 -2.56 17.46 10.90
C GLN A 134 -3.37 17.05 12.15
N PRO A 135 -2.73 16.77 13.31
CA PRO A 135 -3.38 16.19 14.49
C PRO A 135 -4.56 17.01 15.04
N ASP A 136 -4.53 18.33 14.88
CA ASP A 136 -5.49 19.25 15.48
C ASP A 136 -6.35 20.02 14.46
N SER A 137 -6.33 19.64 13.18
CA SER A 137 -7.14 20.33 12.18
C SER A 137 -8.55 19.73 12.09
N LEU A 138 -9.57 20.55 12.33
CA LEU A 138 -10.96 20.22 12.00
C LEU A 138 -11.15 19.91 10.50
N SER A 139 -10.17 20.28 9.67
CA SER A 139 -10.22 20.22 8.21
C SER A 139 -9.64 18.95 7.58
N ASN A 140 -9.28 17.91 8.36
CA ASN A 140 -8.70 16.65 7.84
C ASN A 140 -7.58 16.90 6.81
N SER A 141 -6.80 17.97 7.00
CA SER A 141 -5.89 18.44 5.97
C SER A 141 -4.64 17.56 5.91
N LEU A 142 -4.34 17.05 4.72
CA LEU A 142 -3.13 16.29 4.44
C LEU A 142 -1.89 17.16 4.61
N THR A 143 -0.92 16.64 5.35
CA THR A 143 0.38 17.30 5.53
C THR A 143 1.45 16.67 4.66
N GLU A 144 1.45 15.35 4.54
CA GLU A 144 2.34 14.58 3.69
C GLU A 144 1.68 13.26 3.27
N ILE A 145 2.19 12.66 2.20
CA ILE A 145 1.80 11.34 1.73
C ILE A 145 3.06 10.49 1.67
N THR A 146 2.98 9.25 2.15
CA THR A 146 4.06 8.27 1.97
C THR A 146 3.58 7.16 1.03
N VAL A 147 4.25 6.99 -0.10
CA VAL A 147 4.08 5.84 -1.00
C VAL A 147 5.16 4.84 -0.69
N ARG A 148 4.76 3.67 -0.17
CA ARG A 148 5.67 2.59 0.19
C ARG A 148 5.52 1.43 -0.77
N LEU A 149 6.63 0.99 -1.35
CA LEU A 149 6.69 -0.15 -2.26
C LEU A 149 7.36 -1.35 -1.57
N TYR A 150 6.71 -2.51 -1.64
CA TYR A 150 7.23 -3.77 -1.11
C TYR A 150 7.84 -4.60 -2.24
N LEU A 151 9.09 -4.28 -2.61
CA LEU A 151 9.71 -4.85 -3.82
C LEU A 151 9.77 -6.38 -3.79
N THR A 152 10.00 -7.00 -2.63
CA THR A 152 9.98 -8.46 -2.50
C THR A 152 8.61 -9.04 -2.82
N ALA A 153 7.53 -8.45 -2.30
CA ALA A 153 6.17 -8.85 -2.61
C ALA A 153 5.86 -8.67 -4.10
N VAL A 154 6.29 -7.54 -4.69
CA VAL A 154 6.17 -7.32 -6.15
C VAL A 154 6.91 -8.39 -6.94
N ASP A 155 8.14 -8.73 -6.56
CA ASP A 155 8.94 -9.73 -7.27
C ASP A 155 8.32 -11.14 -7.18
N GLN A 156 7.74 -11.48 -6.02
CA GLN A 156 7.14 -12.78 -5.75
C GLN A 156 5.70 -12.92 -6.25
N ALA A 157 4.98 -11.81 -6.47
CA ALA A 157 3.59 -11.84 -6.89
C ALA A 157 3.44 -12.65 -8.20
N PRO A 158 2.38 -13.46 -8.34
CA PRO A 158 2.16 -14.24 -9.55
C PRO A 158 1.79 -13.31 -10.72
N GLY A 159 2.66 -13.25 -11.73
CA GLY A 159 2.39 -12.54 -13.00
C GLY A 159 1.98 -13.47 -14.13
N ARG A 160 1.33 -14.60 -13.81
CA ARG A 160 0.93 -15.62 -14.79
C ARG A 160 -0.55 -15.94 -14.65
N ARG A 161 -1.25 -15.83 -15.77
CA ARG A 161 -2.66 -16.18 -15.92
C ARG A 161 -2.88 -17.67 -15.73
N ILE A 162 -3.93 -18.02 -14.98
CA ILE A 162 -4.41 -19.39 -14.88
C ILE A 162 -5.24 -19.70 -16.14
N PRO A 163 -5.14 -20.91 -16.75
CA PRO A 163 -5.95 -21.26 -17.91
C PRO A 163 -7.45 -21.02 -17.67
N GLY A 164 -8.07 -20.21 -18.54
CA GLY A 164 -9.50 -19.86 -18.46
C GLY A 164 -9.81 -18.52 -17.77
N GLU A 165 -8.84 -17.92 -17.10
CA GLU A 165 -8.99 -16.60 -16.48
C GLU A 165 -9.00 -15.50 -17.55
N GLN A 166 -10.01 -14.63 -17.53
CA GLN A 166 -10.18 -13.49 -18.43
C GLN A 166 -10.13 -12.19 -17.62
N GLY A 167 -9.51 -11.14 -18.15
CA GLY A 167 -9.42 -9.83 -17.47
C GLY A 167 -8.00 -9.33 -17.23
N PHE A 168 -7.90 -8.19 -16.54
CA PHE A 168 -6.63 -7.61 -16.10
C PHE A 168 -6.01 -8.49 -15.01
N LEU A 169 -4.73 -8.82 -15.16
CA LEU A 169 -3.95 -9.51 -14.15
C LEU A 169 -2.69 -8.67 -13.87
N PRO A 170 -2.53 -8.15 -12.63
CA PRO A 170 -1.36 -7.36 -12.27
C PRO A 170 -0.06 -8.10 -12.61
N PHE A 171 0.92 -7.34 -13.09
CA PHE A 171 2.25 -7.83 -13.45
C PHE A 171 2.32 -8.84 -14.60
N GLU A 172 1.21 -9.18 -15.26
CA GLU A 172 1.22 -10.23 -16.28
C GLU A 172 2.27 -9.95 -17.36
N GLY A 173 3.24 -10.85 -17.46
CA GLY A 173 4.40 -10.76 -18.35
C GLY A 173 5.22 -9.47 -18.27
N LEU A 174 5.11 -8.70 -17.19
CA LEU A 174 6.09 -7.68 -16.83
C LEU A 174 7.24 -8.33 -16.05
N LYS A 175 8.43 -7.73 -16.13
CA LYS A 175 9.64 -8.20 -15.43
C LYS A 175 10.39 -7.02 -14.84
N GLY A 176 11.09 -7.26 -13.73
CA GLY A 176 11.95 -6.28 -13.07
C GLY A 176 11.22 -4.97 -12.79
N GLU A 177 11.86 -3.86 -13.12
CA GLU A 177 11.42 -2.52 -12.76
C GLU A 177 10.08 -2.11 -13.40
N LYS A 178 9.66 -2.75 -14.50
CA LYS A 178 8.31 -2.51 -15.05
C LYS A 178 7.22 -2.91 -14.06
N ARG A 179 7.43 -3.96 -13.25
CA ARG A 179 6.48 -4.36 -12.19
C ARG A 179 6.42 -3.29 -11.10
N TYR A 180 7.57 -2.75 -10.70
CA TYR A 180 7.61 -1.66 -9.73
C TYR A 180 6.94 -0.39 -10.26
N CYS A 181 7.06 -0.10 -11.56
CA CYS A 181 6.37 1.03 -12.19
C CYS A 181 4.84 0.85 -12.21
N GLU A 182 4.34 -0.37 -12.43
CA GLU A 182 2.91 -0.69 -12.33
C GLU A 182 2.38 -0.42 -10.91
N THR A 183 3.06 -0.96 -9.89
CA THR A 183 2.70 -0.69 -8.48
C THR A 183 2.80 0.80 -8.13
N LEU A 184 3.86 1.48 -8.55
CA LEU A 184 4.02 2.92 -8.30
C LEU A 184 2.86 3.72 -8.92
N ALA A 185 2.42 3.37 -10.12
CA ALA A 185 1.31 4.05 -10.78
C ALA A 185 0.01 3.91 -10.00
N HIS A 186 -0.26 2.72 -9.47
CA HIS A 186 -1.41 2.44 -8.61
C HIS A 186 -1.38 3.33 -7.35
N GLU A 187 -0.28 3.30 -6.59
CA GLU A 187 -0.18 4.08 -5.33
C GLU A 187 -0.18 5.60 -5.55
N LEU A 188 0.47 6.08 -6.63
CA LEU A 188 0.41 7.51 -6.97
C LEU A 188 -1.00 7.92 -7.41
N PHE A 189 -1.80 7.01 -7.96
CA PHE A 189 -3.19 7.30 -8.27
C PHE A 189 -4.02 7.50 -7.00
N HIS A 190 -3.81 6.67 -5.96
CA HIS A 190 -4.41 6.92 -4.64
C HIS A 190 -3.97 8.25 -4.04
N ALA A 191 -2.68 8.58 -4.11
CA ALA A 191 -2.18 9.88 -3.67
C ALA A 191 -2.92 11.03 -4.38
N ARG A 192 -3.16 10.88 -5.69
CA ARG A 192 -3.94 11.83 -6.48
C ARG A 192 -5.38 11.92 -6.05
N GLN A 193 -6.06 10.81 -5.83
CA GLN A 193 -7.44 10.78 -5.35
C GLN A 193 -7.56 11.44 -3.98
N ALA A 194 -6.63 11.15 -3.06
CA ALA A 194 -6.59 11.73 -1.73
C ALA A 194 -6.51 13.27 -1.76
N ILE A 195 -5.78 13.84 -2.72
CA ILE A 195 -5.64 15.30 -2.87
C ILE A 195 -6.82 15.92 -3.65
N SER A 196 -7.33 15.23 -4.68
CA SER A 196 -8.28 15.82 -5.64
C SER A 196 -9.75 15.46 -5.39
N HIS A 197 -10.03 14.42 -4.61
CA HIS A 197 -11.38 13.96 -4.32
C HIS A 197 -11.72 14.19 -2.83
N PRO A 198 -12.56 15.18 -2.50
CA PRO A 198 -12.79 15.62 -1.12
C PRO A 198 -13.19 14.49 -0.15
N LYS A 199 -13.99 13.52 -0.62
CA LYS A 199 -14.46 12.41 0.24
C LYS A 199 -13.47 11.25 0.36
N PHE A 200 -12.35 11.23 -0.36
CA PHE A 200 -11.47 10.06 -0.37
C PHE A 200 -10.89 9.80 1.04
N LEU A 201 -10.46 10.86 1.73
CA LEU A 201 -9.93 10.75 3.09
C LEU A 201 -10.99 10.42 4.14
N GLU A 202 -12.25 10.81 3.90
CA GLU A 202 -13.39 10.41 4.72
C GLU A 202 -13.66 8.91 4.53
N MET A 203 -13.68 8.42 3.28
CA MET A 203 -13.86 7.00 2.98
C MET A 203 -12.74 6.15 3.59
N ALA A 204 -11.49 6.58 3.48
CA ALA A 204 -10.36 5.92 4.12
C ALA A 204 -10.50 5.85 5.65
N ALA A 205 -10.99 6.93 6.28
CA ALA A 205 -11.26 6.94 7.72
C ALA A 205 -12.42 6.00 8.11
N VAL A 206 -13.48 5.94 7.31
CA VAL A 206 -14.59 5.00 7.52
C VAL A 206 -14.12 3.55 7.36
N GLN A 207 -13.29 3.27 6.35
CA GLN A 207 -12.71 1.94 6.13
C GLN A 207 -11.88 1.50 7.35
N GLU A 208 -11.02 2.38 7.88
CA GLU A 208 -10.23 2.10 9.09
C GLU A 208 -11.13 1.84 10.31
N SER A 209 -12.17 2.66 10.54
CA SER A 209 -13.14 2.44 11.62
C SER A 209 -13.83 1.07 11.50
N LEU A 210 -14.28 0.70 10.30
CA LEU A 210 -14.94 -0.58 10.05
C LEU A 210 -13.99 -1.77 10.25
N ASN A 211 -12.72 -1.63 9.87
CA ASN A 211 -11.70 -2.63 10.15
C ASN A 211 -11.51 -2.83 11.65
N GLN A 212 -11.47 -1.74 12.43
CA GLN A 212 -11.38 -1.80 13.89
C GLN A 212 -12.62 -2.44 14.52
N GLU A 213 -13.82 -2.08 14.06
CA GLU A 213 -15.09 -2.71 14.49
C GLU A 213 -15.06 -4.22 14.21
N LEU A 214 -14.63 -4.62 13.00
CA LEU A 214 -14.52 -6.03 12.63
C LEU A 214 -13.59 -6.81 13.56
N LEU A 215 -12.45 -6.22 13.95
CA LEU A 215 -11.51 -6.80 14.91
C LEU A 215 -12.12 -6.98 16.30
N GLN A 216 -12.95 -6.03 16.75
CA GLN A 216 -13.63 -6.09 18.05
C GLN A 216 -14.70 -7.19 18.10
N LEU A 217 -15.22 -7.65 16.96
CA LEU A 217 -16.19 -8.76 16.90
C LEU A 217 -15.53 -10.14 17.00
N VAL A 218 -14.22 -10.26 16.76
CA VAL A 218 -13.51 -11.55 16.75
C VAL A 218 -13.63 -12.29 18.10
N PRO A 219 -13.44 -11.64 19.27
CA PRO A 219 -13.65 -12.29 20.56
C PRO A 219 -15.11 -12.71 20.80
N LEU A 220 -16.08 -12.02 20.21
CA LEU A 220 -17.51 -12.28 20.40
C LEU A 220 -17.98 -13.56 19.71
N LEU A 221 -17.27 -14.02 18.68
CA LEU A 221 -17.55 -15.30 18.00
C LEU A 221 -17.53 -16.51 18.94
N GLN A 222 -16.86 -16.41 20.08
CA GLN A 222 -16.82 -17.47 21.10
C GLN A 222 -18.01 -17.44 22.07
N ARG A 223 -18.72 -16.30 22.18
CA ARG A 223 -19.79 -16.06 23.16
C ARG A 223 -21.18 -16.04 22.53
N ASP A 224 -21.33 -15.31 21.42
CA ASP A 224 -22.57 -15.21 20.65
C ASP A 224 -22.24 -15.27 19.16
N LYS A 225 -22.17 -16.50 18.66
CA LYS A 225 -21.65 -16.81 17.35
C LYS A 225 -22.55 -16.31 16.22
N GLU A 226 -23.87 -16.33 16.41
CA GLU A 226 -24.80 -16.00 15.34
C GLU A 226 -24.96 -14.49 15.17
N SER A 227 -25.11 -13.76 16.28
CA SER A 227 -25.17 -12.29 16.26
C SER A 227 -23.86 -11.70 15.71
N ALA A 228 -22.71 -12.13 16.25
CA ALA A 228 -21.40 -11.64 15.80
C ALA A 228 -21.15 -11.93 14.31
N ARG A 229 -21.56 -13.10 13.80
CA ARG A 229 -21.43 -13.41 12.36
C ARG A 229 -22.27 -12.49 11.48
N LYS A 230 -23.50 -12.21 11.88
CA LYS A 230 -24.40 -11.31 11.14
C LYS A 230 -23.83 -9.89 11.07
N GLU A 231 -23.28 -9.40 12.18
CA GLU A 231 -22.65 -8.09 12.25
C GLU A 231 -21.36 -8.04 11.43
N MET A 232 -20.49 -9.05 11.55
CA MET A 232 -19.28 -9.18 10.71
C MET A 232 -19.60 -9.20 9.21
N MET A 233 -20.70 -9.86 8.81
CA MET A 233 -21.14 -9.88 7.42
C MET A 233 -21.60 -8.49 6.96
N THR A 234 -22.37 -7.78 7.79
CA THR A 234 -22.80 -6.40 7.51
C THR A 234 -21.61 -5.45 7.35
N ILE A 235 -20.61 -5.55 8.23
CA ILE A 235 -19.38 -4.75 8.14
C ILE A 235 -18.61 -5.12 6.86
N ARG A 236 -18.50 -6.40 6.53
CA ARG A 236 -17.83 -6.85 5.30
C ARG A 236 -18.49 -6.31 4.05
N ASP A 237 -19.82 -6.32 3.97
CA ASP A 237 -20.53 -5.79 2.81
C ASP A 237 -20.26 -4.28 2.62
N ARG A 238 -20.17 -3.53 3.73
CA ARG A 238 -19.78 -2.11 3.71
C ARG A 238 -18.33 -1.91 3.30
N LEU A 239 -17.40 -2.74 3.81
CA LEU A 239 -16.00 -2.71 3.42
C LEU A 239 -15.80 -3.01 1.94
N ASN A 240 -16.53 -3.98 1.38
CA ASN A 240 -16.48 -4.30 -0.04
C ASN A 240 -16.93 -3.11 -0.89
N LEU A 241 -18.04 -2.46 -0.53
CA LEU A 241 -18.51 -1.27 -1.26
C LEU A 241 -17.49 -0.11 -1.20
N LEU A 242 -16.89 0.13 -0.03
CA LEU A 242 -15.87 1.18 0.12
C LEU A 242 -14.61 0.85 -0.68
N SER A 243 -14.17 -0.41 -0.64
CA SER A 243 -13.04 -0.91 -1.43
C SER A 243 -13.28 -0.69 -2.92
N ASP A 244 -14.44 -1.09 -3.46
CA ASP A 244 -14.77 -0.87 -4.87
C ASP A 244 -14.71 0.61 -5.27
N MET A 245 -15.19 1.51 -4.41
CA MET A 245 -15.16 2.96 -4.64
C MET A 245 -13.75 3.56 -4.59
N MET A 246 -12.88 3.04 -3.73
CA MET A 246 -11.53 3.55 -3.53
C MET A 246 -10.52 2.93 -4.53
N GLU A 247 -10.55 1.61 -4.66
CA GLU A 247 -9.62 0.78 -5.44
C GLU A 247 -9.99 0.72 -6.92
N GLY A 248 -11.29 0.68 -7.26
CA GLY A 248 -11.75 0.54 -8.64
C GLY A 248 -11.12 1.54 -9.62
N PRO A 249 -11.09 2.85 -9.30
CA PRO A 249 -10.41 3.83 -10.14
C PRO A 249 -8.89 3.63 -10.28
N ALA A 250 -8.21 3.23 -9.20
CA ALA A 250 -6.77 2.96 -9.22
C ALA A 250 -6.45 1.71 -10.06
N ILE A 251 -7.24 0.64 -9.92
CA ILE A 251 -7.14 -0.59 -10.72
C ILE A 251 -7.39 -0.28 -12.20
N ALA A 252 -8.40 0.52 -12.53
CA ALA A 252 -8.68 0.90 -13.91
C ALA A 252 -7.52 1.69 -14.54
N PHE A 253 -6.87 2.56 -13.75
CA PHE A 253 -5.68 3.30 -14.19
C PHE A 253 -4.45 2.40 -14.31
N GLU A 254 -4.20 1.52 -13.35
CA GLU A 254 -3.15 0.51 -13.38
C GLU A 254 -3.26 -0.38 -14.62
N GLN A 255 -4.47 -0.80 -14.97
CA GLN A 255 -4.72 -1.57 -16.20
C GLN A 255 -4.29 -0.81 -17.47
N GLN A 256 -4.46 0.52 -17.52
CA GLN A 256 -4.00 1.32 -18.66
C GLN A 256 -2.47 1.35 -18.71
N VAL A 257 -1.82 1.62 -17.58
CA VAL A 257 -0.35 1.61 -17.46
C VAL A 257 0.23 0.25 -17.82
N TRP A 258 -0.39 -0.84 -17.36
CA TRP A 258 0.00 -2.20 -17.70
C TRP A 258 -0.02 -2.45 -19.22
N LYS A 259 -1.07 -1.99 -19.93
CA LYS A 259 -1.13 -2.10 -21.40
C LYS A 259 0.04 -1.36 -22.06
N GLU A 260 0.39 -0.17 -21.58
CA GLU A 260 1.55 0.59 -22.09
C GLU A 260 2.86 -0.17 -21.86
N LEU A 261 3.06 -0.69 -20.64
CA LEU A 261 4.27 -1.41 -20.24
C LEU A 261 4.47 -2.72 -21.02
N GLN A 262 3.35 -3.39 -21.39
CA GLN A 262 3.36 -4.59 -22.21
C GLN A 262 3.60 -4.34 -23.70
N ALA A 263 3.02 -3.28 -24.27
CA ALA A 263 3.05 -3.04 -25.72
C ALA A 263 4.46 -2.85 -26.31
N ARG A 264 5.47 -2.65 -25.45
CA ARG A 264 6.86 -2.38 -25.83
C ARG A 264 7.82 -3.34 -25.15
N ARG A 265 7.56 -4.64 -25.30
CA ARG A 265 8.48 -5.73 -24.93
C ARG A 265 9.62 -5.88 -25.93
#